data_AF-A0A1F3ZWM4-F1
#
_entry.id   AF-A0A1F3ZWM4-F1
#
_cell.length_a   1.000
_cell.length_b   1.000
_cell.length_c   1.000
_cell.angle_alpha   90.00
_cell.angle_beta   90.00
_cell.angle_gamma   90.00
#
_symmetry.space_group_name_H-M   'P 1'
#
loop_
_entity.id
_entity.type
_entity.pdbx_description
1 polymer ?
#
loop_
_entity_poly.entity_id
_entity_poly.type
_entity_poly.pdbx_seq_one_letter_code
_entity_poly.pdbx_strand_id
1 'polypeptide(L)'
;MIDGPVQNGCPGEEVTPAELFLSGIAACGVELLQSFAKADQVPLRGVSVEIDGTLDRGNPVRSDLSVLNSVHLRFNLRGVTEAQGAALIQRFKNR
;
A
#
# COMPACT_ATOMS: atom_id res chain seq x y z
N MET A 1 5.53 -4.65 -19.42
CA MET A 1 4.21 -4.81 -20.08
C MET A 1 3.18 -4.89 -18.95
N ILE A 2 1.88 -4.69 -19.20
CA ILE A 2 0.83 -4.81 -18.16
C ILE A 2 -0.30 -5.62 -18.81
N ASP A 3 -0.77 -6.66 -18.13
CA ASP A 3 -1.86 -7.53 -18.61
C ASP A 3 -3.08 -7.44 -17.68
N GLY A 4 -4.25 -7.87 -18.14
CA GLY A 4 -5.42 -7.99 -17.28
C GLY A 4 -5.31 -9.18 -16.31
N PRO A 5 -6.19 -9.23 -15.30
CA PRO A 5 -6.24 -10.34 -14.36
C PRO A 5 -6.76 -11.63 -15.03
N VAL A 6 -6.21 -12.79 -14.67
CA VAL A 6 -6.67 -14.11 -15.17
C VAL A 6 -8.16 -14.36 -14.93
N GLN A 7 -8.71 -13.74 -13.88
CA GLN A 7 -10.13 -13.79 -13.53
C GLN A 7 -11.03 -13.06 -14.54
N ASN A 8 -10.45 -12.35 -15.51
CA ASN A 8 -11.11 -11.75 -16.67
C ASN A 8 -10.77 -12.48 -17.99
N GLY A 9 -10.09 -13.62 -17.93
CA GLY A 9 -9.70 -14.41 -19.10
C GLY A 9 -8.38 -13.97 -19.75
N CYS A 10 -7.59 -13.13 -19.08
CA CYS A 10 -6.28 -12.69 -19.55
C CYS A 10 -5.17 -13.74 -19.29
N PRO A 11 -4.05 -13.73 -20.04
CA PRO A 11 -2.93 -14.66 -19.87
C PRO A 11 -2.35 -14.73 -18.44
N GLY A 12 -2.22 -13.60 -17.75
CA GLY A 12 -1.63 -13.56 -16.40
C GLY A 12 -0.11 -13.73 -16.37
N GLU A 13 0.57 -13.36 -17.45
CA GLU A 13 2.03 -13.47 -17.59
C GLU A 13 2.79 -12.22 -17.10
N GLU A 14 2.07 -11.13 -16.87
CA GLU A 14 2.62 -9.82 -16.53
C GLU A 14 1.87 -9.23 -15.32
N VAL A 15 2.45 -8.19 -14.71
CA VAL A 15 1.80 -7.45 -13.63
C VAL A 15 0.45 -6.90 -14.07
N THR A 16 -0.54 -7.01 -13.21
CA THR A 16 -1.89 -6.48 -13.44
C THR A 16 -1.98 -4.99 -13.10
N PRO A 17 -2.98 -4.26 -13.64
CA PRO A 17 -3.23 -2.88 -13.23
C PRO A 17 -3.46 -2.72 -11.73
N ALA A 18 -4.12 -3.69 -11.09
CA ALA A 18 -4.36 -3.66 -9.65
C ALA A 18 -3.06 -3.79 -8.86
N GLU A 19 -2.19 -4.73 -9.23
CA GLU A 19 -0.88 -4.92 -8.59
C GLU A 19 0.03 -3.70 -8.80
N LEU A 20 0.02 -3.12 -10.00
CA LEU A 20 0.78 -1.90 -10.28
C LEU A 20 0.26 -0.71 -9.46
N PHE A 21 -1.06 -0.58 -9.34
CA PHE A 21 -1.71 0.45 -8.51
C PHE A 21 -1.32 0.32 -7.03
N LEU A 22 -1.42 -0.90 -6.48
CA LEU A 22 -1.00 -1.18 -5.09
C LEU A 22 0.49 -0.94 -4.88
N SER A 23 1.34 -1.31 -5.85
CA SER A 23 2.77 -1.03 -5.81
C SER A 23 3.06 0.47 -5.77
N GLY A 24 2.28 1.28 -6.51
CA GLY A 24 2.35 2.74 -6.46
C GLY A 24 1.97 3.31 -5.09
N ILE A 25 0.89 2.81 -4.48
CA ILE A 25 0.49 3.19 -3.11
C ILE A 25 1.60 2.85 -2.11
N ALA A 26 2.14 1.63 -2.19
CA ALA A 26 3.23 1.18 -1.33
C ALA A 26 4.46 2.07 -1.43
N ALA A 27 4.93 2.36 -2.65
CA ALA A 27 6.07 3.23 -2.89
C ALA A 27 5.83 4.66 -2.36
N CYS A 28 4.64 5.22 -2.60
CA CYS A 28 4.24 6.53 -2.08
C CYS A 28 4.24 6.55 -0.55
N GLY A 29 3.71 5.50 0.10
CA GLY A 29 3.71 5.39 1.56
C GLY A 29 5.10 5.32 2.17
N VAL A 30 6.02 4.58 1.54
CA VAL A 30 7.44 4.53 1.94
C VAL A 30 8.08 5.91 1.86
N GLU A 31 7.91 6.61 0.74
CA GLU A 31 8.47 7.96 0.52
C GLU A 31 7.93 8.96 1.55
N LEU A 32 6.62 8.98 1.78
CA LEU A 32 5.99 9.88 2.74
C LEU A 32 6.52 9.68 4.16
N LEU A 33 6.69 8.43 4.60
CA LEU A 33 7.26 8.12 5.92
C LEU A 33 8.71 8.59 6.05
N GLN A 34 9.53 8.42 5.00
CA GLN A 34 10.90 8.93 4.98
C GLN A 34 10.93 10.45 5.04
N SER A 35 10.03 11.12 4.31
CA SER A 35 9.88 12.57 4.30
C SER A 35 9.47 13.10 5.69
N PHE A 36 8.50 12.46 6.35
CA PHE A 36 8.10 12.82 7.73
C PHE A 36 9.21 12.59 8.73
N ALA A 37 9.89 11.44 8.68
CA ALA A 37 11.00 11.16 9.58
C ALA A 37 12.12 12.20 9.45
N LYS A 38 12.42 12.63 8.22
CA LYS A 38 13.38 13.71 7.97
C LYS A 38 12.90 15.04 8.55
N ALA A 39 11.64 15.41 8.34
CA ALA A 39 11.07 16.67 8.84
C ALA A 39 11.04 16.72 10.38
N ASP A 40 10.73 15.60 11.03
CA ASP A 40 10.56 15.49 12.48
C ASP A 40 11.86 15.07 13.20
N GLN A 41 12.97 14.96 12.45
CA GLN A 41 14.28 14.53 12.95
C GLN A 41 14.26 13.16 13.66
N VAL A 42 13.37 12.26 13.21
CA VAL A 42 13.28 10.88 13.71
C VAL A 42 14.37 10.03 13.04
N PRO A 43 15.16 9.24 13.78
CA PRO A 43 16.30 8.50 13.25
C PRO A 43 15.89 7.21 12.50
N LEU A 44 14.93 7.31 11.59
CA LEU A 44 14.48 6.18 10.76
C LEU A 44 15.62 5.68 9.86
N ARG A 45 16.05 4.43 10.08
CA ARG A 45 17.14 3.79 9.33
C ARG A 45 16.66 2.95 8.16
N GLY A 46 15.40 2.52 8.19
CA GLY A 46 14.82 1.75 7.11
C GLY A 46 13.31 1.63 7.25
N VAL A 47 12.63 1.56 6.11
CA VAL A 47 11.19 1.34 6.01
C VAL A 47 10.92 0.39 4.85
N SER A 48 10.02 -0.55 5.06
CA SER A 48 9.40 -1.35 4.01
C SER A 48 7.91 -1.45 4.29
N VAL A 49 7.11 -1.71 3.26
CA VAL A 49 5.67 -1.88 3.37
C VAL A 49 5.23 -3.12 2.62
N GLU A 50 4.40 -3.92 3.27
CA GLU A 50 3.60 -4.95 2.62
C GLU A 50 2.22 -4.36 2.35
N ILE A 51 1.70 -4.56 1.15
CA ILE A 51 0.37 -4.08 0.76
C ILE A 51 -0.44 -5.23 0.18
N ASP A 52 -1.68 -5.34 0.65
CA ASP A 52 -2.62 -6.36 0.24
C ASP A 52 -3.95 -5.68 -0.13
N GLY A 53 -4.53 -6.05 -1.27
CA GLY A 53 -5.83 -5.55 -1.73
C GLY A 53 -6.84 -6.69 -1.89
N THR A 54 -8.04 -6.54 -1.35
CA THR A 54 -9.11 -7.54 -1.45
C THR A 54 -10.16 -7.10 -2.45
N LEU A 55 -10.52 -7.98 -3.38
CA LEU A 55 -11.68 -7.83 -4.27
C LEU A 55 -12.60 -9.04 -4.09
N ASP A 56 -13.69 -8.85 -3.35
CA ASP A 56 -14.70 -9.86 -3.10
C ASP A 56 -15.87 -9.69 -4.09
N ARG A 57 -15.90 -10.58 -5.09
CA ARG A 57 -16.97 -10.61 -6.11
C ARG A 57 -18.32 -11.08 -5.55
N GLY A 58 -18.32 -11.81 -4.43
CA GLY A 58 -19.54 -12.28 -3.76
C GLY A 58 -20.19 -11.21 -2.89
N ASN A 59 -19.42 -10.20 -2.47
CA ASN A 59 -19.91 -9.06 -1.70
C ASN A 59 -19.33 -7.74 -2.27
N PRO A 60 -19.77 -7.33 -3.46
CA PRO A 60 -19.20 -6.18 -4.14
C PRO A 60 -19.59 -4.87 -3.44
N VAL A 61 -18.66 -3.92 -3.34
CA VAL A 61 -18.92 -2.58 -2.78
C VAL A 61 -19.94 -1.80 -3.62
N ARG A 62 -19.97 -2.04 -4.93
CA ARG A 62 -20.89 -1.42 -5.89
C ARG A 62 -21.31 -2.44 -6.94
N SER A 63 -22.52 -2.30 -7.47
CA SER A 63 -23.11 -3.28 -8.40
C SER A 63 -22.69 -3.09 -9.86
N ASP A 64 -22.17 -1.91 -10.21
CA ASP A 64 -21.90 -1.51 -11.60
C ASP A 64 -20.41 -1.57 -12.00
N LEU A 65 -19.48 -1.53 -11.06
CA LEU A 65 -18.03 -1.69 -11.31
C LEU A 65 -17.36 -2.59 -10.28
N SER A 66 -16.35 -3.36 -10.70
CA SER A 66 -15.47 -4.08 -9.78
C SER A 66 -14.44 -3.13 -9.17
N VAL A 67 -14.46 -2.99 -7.84
CA VAL A 67 -13.50 -2.19 -7.07
C VAL A 67 -12.95 -3.02 -5.93
N LEU A 68 -11.78 -2.62 -5.40
CA LEU A 68 -11.25 -3.22 -4.18
C LEU A 68 -12.18 -2.94 -3.00
N ASN A 69 -12.49 -3.97 -2.22
CA ASN A 69 -13.24 -3.88 -0.97
C ASN A 69 -12.40 -3.24 0.14
N SER A 70 -11.12 -3.58 0.19
CA SER A 70 -10.18 -3.03 1.16
C SER A 70 -8.74 -3.06 0.64
N VAL A 71 -7.93 -2.19 1.21
CA VAL A 71 -6.47 -2.16 1.04
C VAL A 71 -5.83 -2.09 2.41
N HIS A 72 -4.94 -3.03 2.72
CA HIS A 72 -4.24 -3.12 3.99
C HIS A 72 -2.76 -2.84 3.78
N LEU A 73 -2.19 -1.92 4.57
CA LEU A 73 -0.77 -1.61 4.55
C LEU A 73 -0.15 -2.02 5.89
N ARG A 74 0.96 -2.75 5.83
CA ARG A 74 1.76 -3.16 6.99
C ARG A 74 3.17 -2.59 6.86
N PHE A 75 3.46 -1.56 7.63
CA PHE A 75 4.77 -0.91 7.64
C PHE A 75 5.73 -1.57 8.62
N ASN A 76 6.93 -1.85 8.16
CA ASN A 76 8.04 -2.36 8.96
C ASN A 76 9.12 -1.28 9.07
N LEU A 77 9.31 -0.73 10.27
CA LEU A 77 10.23 0.38 10.54
C LEU A 77 11.45 -0.10 11.32
N ARG A 78 12.64 0.41 10.96
CA ARG A 78 13.91 0.11 11.63
C ARG A 78 14.60 1.37 12.10
N GLY A 79 15.21 1.30 13.29
CA GLY A 79 15.97 2.41 13.89
C GLY A 79 15.15 3.41 14.70
N VAL A 80 13.86 3.13 14.93
CA VAL A 80 12.94 3.98 15.71
C VAL A 80 12.44 3.25 16.94
N THR A 81 12.04 3.99 17.96
CA THR A 81 11.23 3.44 19.07
C THR A 81 9.79 3.19 18.61
N GLU A 82 9.05 2.40 19.37
CA GLU A 82 7.63 2.15 19.09
C GLU A 82 6.81 3.45 19.07
N ALA A 83 7.05 4.36 20.03
CA ALA A 83 6.37 5.66 20.09
C ALA A 83 6.68 6.53 18.85
N GLN A 84 7.94 6.56 18.41
CA GLN A 84 8.34 7.28 17.18
C GLN A 84 7.68 6.67 15.94
N GLY A 85 7.69 5.34 15.83
CA GLY A 85 7.03 4.62 14.74
C GLY A 85 5.53 4.90 14.71
N ALA A 86 4.85 4.80 15.86
CA ALA A 86 3.43 5.09 15.98
C ALA A 86 3.10 6.53 15.56
N ALA A 87 3.91 7.51 15.97
CA ALA A 87 3.71 8.90 15.56
C ALA A 87 3.80 9.09 14.03
N LEU A 88 4.80 8.46 13.38
CA LEU A 88 4.93 8.49 11.91
C LEU A 88 3.72 7.87 11.22
N ILE A 89 3.24 6.71 11.70
CA ILE A 89 2.06 6.03 11.14
C ILE A 89 0.79 6.86 11.34
N GLN A 90 0.61 7.49 12.50
CA GLN A 90 -0.56 8.36 12.74
C GLN A 90 -0.56 9.56 11.80
N ARG A 91 0.60 10.17 11.57
CA ARG A 91 0.73 11.26 10.61
C ARG A 91 0.43 10.82 9.18
N PHE A 92 0.86 9.62 8.78
CA PHE A 92 0.53 9.04 7.49
C PHE A 92 -0.97 8.82 7.29
N LYS A 93 -1.69 8.36 8.32
CA LYS A 93 -3.15 8.16 8.26
C LYS A 93 -3.96 9.45 8.06
N ASN A 94 -3.37 10.61 8.34
CA ASN A 94 -4.01 11.92 8.18
C ASN A 94 -3.75 12.54 6.80
N ARG A 95 -3.30 11.75 5.82
CA ARG A 95 -3.03 12.18 4.44
C ARG A 95 -3.96 11.50 3.45
#